data_AF-A0A1L9U0D0-F1
#
_entry.id   AF-A0A1L9U0D0-F1
#
_cell.length_a   1.000
_cell.length_b   1.000
_cell.length_c   1.000
_cell.angle_alpha   90.00
_cell.angle_beta   90.00
_cell.angle_gamma   90.00
#
_symmetry.space_group_name_H-M   'P 1'
#
loop_
_entity.id
_entity.type
_entity.pdbx_description
1 polymer ?
#
loop_
_entity_poly.entity_id
_entity_poly.type
_entity_poly.pdbx_seq_one_letter_code
_entity_poly.pdbx_strand_id
1 'polypeptide(L)'
;MHIPSITLVIALAAAAAHAKVAPEWLQENHSNGDYPPTGKVDDEQTVVLSGGRDALNQTQPDSCPTIMIGTAKPSGDKDTGWEEIPTVAGFDVKRLVVDDDTNATLPYFVENTKDFSQIKRAIVTIAGARRNGWQYANDMRNALVCAAGKDSVNADMDRVLVTTPQWLNEDDVDAGAGAPDDIYFESNDYQKGDSAVGPGEVNISSFEVLDKLVKSFWNKDVYPELETVVIASHSLGAQMIQRYAMLRATQPEDSKIHFGVMNPGSYAWPVTDRPDDDDSCNSTYNDWPYGISDDDPDTFPKYVRGDAVAGRSSIRERYFSRNIFYGFGLEDHGEGDSKCQAQWQGSTHLGRGRNFDSMLKGLSGGFPESQSVDYIEGVAHKDYEMFISDAMQRKMFLFEEH
;
A
#
# COMPACT_ATOMS: atom_id res chain seq x y z
N MET A 1 6.72 22.43 63.29
CA MET A 1 5.73 22.92 62.33
C MET A 1 6.49 23.22 61.03
N HIS A 2 6.77 22.28 60.13
CA HIS A 2 5.85 21.55 59.21
C HIS A 2 4.97 22.55 58.44
N ILE A 3 4.99 22.69 57.10
CA ILE A 3 5.28 21.74 55.99
C ILE A 3 5.78 22.52 54.75
N PRO A 4 6.68 21.97 53.89
CA PRO A 4 7.01 22.56 52.59
C PRO A 4 5.99 22.18 51.51
N SER A 5 5.57 23.14 50.67
CA SER A 5 4.73 22.86 49.50
C SER A 5 5.49 22.06 48.46
N ILE A 6 5.13 20.79 48.34
CA ILE A 6 5.43 19.92 47.21
C ILE A 6 4.48 20.33 46.08
N THR A 7 5.01 20.91 45.00
CA THR A 7 4.28 21.02 43.74
C THR A 7 4.26 19.63 43.12
N LEU A 8 3.14 18.94 43.31
CA LEU A 8 2.85 17.63 42.73
C LEU A 8 2.76 17.79 41.20
N VAL A 9 3.65 17.10 40.50
CA VAL A 9 3.54 16.84 39.06
C VAL A 9 2.29 15.96 38.88
N ILE A 10 1.23 16.55 38.35
CA ILE A 10 0.09 15.80 37.83
C ILE A 10 0.28 15.74 36.32
N ALA A 11 1.04 14.74 35.88
CA ALA A 11 0.89 14.23 34.51
C ALA A 11 -0.44 13.45 34.50
N LEU A 12 -1.52 14.11 34.09
CA LEU A 12 -2.72 13.40 33.68
C LEU A 12 -2.40 12.76 32.33
N ALA A 13 -1.79 11.58 32.34
CA ALA A 13 -1.92 10.67 31.22
C ALA A 13 -3.41 10.26 31.22
N ALA A 14 -4.20 10.94 30.38
CA ALA A 14 -5.50 10.42 30.00
C ALA A 14 -5.21 9.11 29.26
N ALA A 15 -5.30 7.98 29.98
CA ALA A 15 -5.38 6.69 29.34
C ALA A 15 -6.60 6.74 28.42
N ALA A 16 -6.38 6.92 27.13
CA ALA A 16 -7.42 6.78 26.13
C ALA A 16 -8.12 5.45 26.41
N ALA A 17 -9.45 5.47 26.53
CA ALA A 17 -10.22 4.27 26.76
C ALA A 17 -9.91 3.30 25.61
N HIS A 18 -9.16 2.25 25.93
CA HIS A 18 -8.68 1.23 25.00
C HIS A 18 -9.83 0.69 24.14
N ALA A 19 -9.62 0.59 22.82
CA ALA A 19 -10.47 -0.22 21.98
C ALA A 19 -10.19 -1.69 22.34
N LYS A 20 -11.07 -2.32 23.12
CA LYS A 20 -10.95 -3.75 23.38
C LYS A 20 -11.23 -4.48 22.08
N VAL A 21 -10.25 -5.28 21.62
CA VAL A 21 -10.48 -6.22 20.52
C VAL A 21 -11.64 -7.12 20.89
N ALA A 22 -12.60 -7.22 19.97
CA ALA A 22 -13.78 -8.02 20.20
C ALA A 22 -13.39 -9.52 20.29
N PRO A 23 -14.01 -10.31 21.18
CA PRO A 23 -13.62 -11.71 21.44
C PRO A 23 -13.53 -12.60 20.20
N GLU A 24 -14.38 -12.36 19.21
CA GLU A 24 -14.41 -13.07 17.91
C GLU A 24 -13.16 -12.86 17.04
N TRP A 25 -12.27 -11.94 17.43
CA TRP A 25 -10.98 -11.77 16.77
C TRP A 25 -9.83 -12.41 17.56
N LEU A 26 -10.05 -12.86 18.79
CA LEU A 26 -9.00 -13.43 19.63
C LEU A 26 -8.85 -14.94 19.37
N GLN A 27 -7.60 -15.39 19.25
CA GLN A 27 -7.32 -16.81 18.98
C GLN A 27 -7.91 -17.76 20.03
N GLU A 28 -7.95 -17.34 21.30
CA GLU A 28 -8.45 -18.16 22.43
C GLU A 28 -9.92 -18.58 22.29
N ASN A 29 -10.69 -17.89 21.43
CA ASN A 29 -12.11 -18.15 21.22
C ASN A 29 -12.41 -18.97 19.96
N HIS A 30 -11.38 -19.42 19.24
CA HIS A 30 -11.51 -20.06 17.94
C HIS A 30 -10.71 -21.36 17.82
N SER A 31 -11.03 -22.13 16.77
CA SER A 31 -10.28 -23.28 16.28
C SER A 31 -9.90 -23.07 14.81
N ASN A 32 -8.78 -23.67 14.38
CA ASN A 32 -8.42 -23.70 12.95
C ASN A 32 -9.56 -24.34 12.13
N GLY A 33 -9.97 -23.68 11.05
CA GLY A 33 -11.06 -24.14 10.19
C GLY A 33 -12.46 -23.63 10.59
N ASP A 34 -12.58 -22.82 11.66
CA ASP A 34 -13.85 -22.14 11.96
C ASP A 34 -14.26 -21.21 10.80
N TYR A 35 -15.55 -20.93 10.71
CA TYR A 35 -16.06 -19.91 9.79
C TYR A 35 -15.56 -18.52 10.21
N PRO A 36 -15.22 -17.64 9.24
CA PRO A 36 -14.87 -16.26 9.53
C PRO A 36 -15.97 -15.53 10.31
N PRO A 37 -15.62 -14.62 11.23
CA PRO A 37 -16.58 -13.92 12.07
C PRO A 37 -17.48 -12.95 11.29
N THR A 38 -17.10 -12.56 10.08
CA THR A 38 -17.83 -11.58 9.27
C THR A 38 -17.89 -11.94 7.79
N GLY A 39 -19.02 -11.61 7.15
CA GLY A 39 -19.18 -11.65 5.69
C GLY A 39 -19.63 -13.00 5.13
N LYS A 40 -19.89 -13.00 3.83
CA LYS A 40 -20.07 -14.23 3.05
C LYS A 40 -18.70 -14.71 2.60
N VAL A 41 -18.51 -16.02 2.59
CA VAL A 41 -17.25 -16.68 2.24
C VAL A 41 -17.48 -17.61 1.06
N ASP A 42 -16.45 -17.78 0.23
CA ASP A 42 -16.28 -19.00 -0.53
C ASP A 42 -15.81 -20.14 0.42
N ASP A 43 -15.79 -21.38 -0.04
CA ASP A 43 -15.51 -22.54 0.83
C ASP A 43 -14.05 -22.59 1.35
N GLU A 44 -13.18 -21.65 0.96
CA GLU A 44 -11.74 -21.68 1.27
C GLU A 44 -11.30 -20.68 2.36
N GLN A 45 -12.09 -19.63 2.60
CA GLN A 45 -11.77 -18.62 3.62
C GLN A 45 -12.21 -19.09 5.00
N THR A 46 -11.27 -19.66 5.76
CA THR A 46 -11.48 -20.14 7.14
C THR A 46 -10.58 -19.43 8.14
N VAL A 47 -10.91 -19.52 9.42
CA VAL A 47 -10.09 -19.02 10.52
C VAL A 47 -8.80 -19.83 10.62
N VAL A 48 -7.67 -19.12 10.68
CA VAL A 48 -6.33 -19.65 10.85
C VAL A 48 -5.71 -19.05 12.11
N LEU A 49 -5.29 -19.93 13.01
CA LEU A 49 -4.59 -19.63 14.26
C LEU A 49 -3.08 -19.75 14.06
N SER A 50 -2.31 -19.32 15.05
CA SER A 50 -0.86 -19.41 15.07
C SER A 50 -0.34 -20.81 14.71
N GLY A 51 0.59 -20.87 13.76
CA GLY A 51 1.14 -22.10 13.19
C GLY A 51 0.23 -22.83 12.18
N GLY A 52 -1.05 -22.45 12.07
CA GLY A 52 -1.98 -22.90 11.04
C GLY A 52 -1.62 -22.36 9.66
N ARG A 53 -2.24 -22.91 8.61
CA ARG A 53 -2.01 -22.49 7.23
C ARG A 53 -3.32 -22.32 6.48
N ASP A 54 -3.42 -21.26 5.69
CA ASP A 54 -4.54 -21.07 4.78
C ASP A 54 -4.36 -21.82 3.45
N ALA A 55 -5.30 -21.64 2.53
CA ALA A 55 -5.29 -22.28 1.21
C ALA A 55 -4.10 -21.87 0.32
N LEU A 56 -3.45 -20.73 0.61
CA LEU A 56 -2.25 -20.25 -0.08
C LEU A 56 -0.97 -20.51 0.74
N ASN A 57 -1.04 -21.34 1.79
CA ASN A 57 0.07 -21.74 2.64
C ASN A 57 0.67 -20.56 3.46
N GLN A 58 -0.07 -19.47 3.61
CA GLN A 58 0.24 -18.36 4.52
C GLN A 58 -0.13 -18.77 5.95
N THR A 59 0.64 -18.30 6.92
CA THR A 59 0.50 -18.68 8.34
C THR A 59 0.25 -17.44 9.17
N GLN A 60 -0.59 -17.57 10.20
CA GLN A 60 -0.71 -16.55 11.23
C GLN A 60 0.53 -16.57 12.13
N PRO A 61 1.35 -15.51 12.18
CA PRO A 61 2.57 -15.54 12.97
C PRO A 61 2.27 -15.55 14.47
N ASP A 62 3.11 -16.21 15.25
CA ASP A 62 2.98 -16.31 16.71
C ASP A 62 3.05 -14.93 17.40
N SER A 63 3.61 -13.93 16.72
CA SER A 63 3.64 -12.54 17.16
C SER A 63 2.28 -11.84 17.14
N CYS A 64 1.25 -12.48 16.55
CA CYS A 64 -0.06 -11.92 16.40
C CYS A 64 -1.10 -12.65 17.26
N PRO A 65 -1.65 -12.03 18.33
CA PRO A 65 -2.54 -12.72 19.28
C PRO A 65 -3.99 -12.91 18.78
N THR A 66 -4.29 -12.46 17.57
CA THR A 66 -5.62 -12.55 16.94
C THR A 66 -5.69 -13.66 15.91
N ILE A 67 -6.88 -13.98 15.46
CA ILE A 67 -7.08 -14.86 14.30
C ILE A 67 -6.57 -14.21 13.01
N MET A 68 -6.25 -15.04 12.02
CA MET A 68 -6.16 -14.66 10.61
C MET A 68 -7.37 -15.26 9.90
N ILE A 69 -8.04 -14.51 9.04
CA ILE A 69 -8.96 -15.11 8.06
C ILE A 69 -8.14 -15.44 6.82
N GLY A 70 -8.15 -16.71 6.41
CA GLY A 70 -7.49 -17.16 5.18
C GLY A 70 -8.04 -16.44 3.95
N THR A 71 -7.22 -16.29 2.92
CA THR A 71 -7.63 -15.58 1.69
C THR A 71 -8.43 -16.47 0.73
N ALA A 72 -9.23 -15.83 -0.12
CA ALA A 72 -9.88 -16.48 -1.26
C ALA A 72 -8.85 -17.02 -2.26
N LYS A 73 -9.25 -18.07 -3.00
CA LYS A 73 -8.44 -18.73 -4.03
C LYS A 73 -9.25 -18.88 -5.33
N PRO A 74 -9.33 -17.81 -6.14
CA PRO A 74 -9.99 -17.89 -7.44
C PRO A 74 -9.23 -18.81 -8.40
N SER A 75 -9.90 -19.23 -9.46
CA SER A 75 -9.26 -19.88 -10.60
C SER A 75 -8.37 -18.91 -11.38
N GLY A 76 -7.44 -19.46 -12.17
CA GLY A 76 -6.43 -18.71 -12.92
C GLY A 76 -5.14 -18.49 -12.13
N ASP A 77 -4.23 -17.70 -12.71
CA ASP A 77 -2.95 -17.36 -12.11
C ASP A 77 -2.36 -16.06 -12.66
N LYS A 78 -1.19 -15.66 -12.14
CA LYS A 78 -0.53 -14.39 -12.51
C LYS A 78 -0.08 -14.33 -13.98
N ASP A 79 0.16 -15.47 -14.61
CA ASP A 79 0.80 -15.62 -15.92
C ASP A 79 -0.23 -15.79 -17.04
N THR A 80 -1.37 -16.43 -16.77
CA THR A 80 -2.45 -16.61 -17.75
C THR A 80 -3.72 -15.81 -17.43
N GLY A 81 -3.68 -15.00 -16.38
CA GLY A 81 -4.81 -14.21 -15.93
C GLY A 81 -5.65 -14.91 -14.87
N TRP A 82 -6.25 -14.12 -14.00
CA TRP A 82 -7.27 -14.57 -13.05
C TRP A 82 -8.63 -14.68 -13.75
N GLU A 83 -9.40 -15.72 -13.45
CA GLU A 83 -10.68 -15.96 -14.13
C GLU A 83 -11.85 -15.19 -13.49
N GLU A 84 -11.65 -14.64 -12.30
CA GLU A 84 -12.68 -13.89 -11.56
C GLU A 84 -12.07 -12.91 -10.54
N ILE A 85 -12.86 -11.92 -10.13
CA ILE A 85 -12.61 -11.18 -8.89
C ILE A 85 -13.35 -11.91 -7.78
N PRO A 86 -12.65 -12.57 -6.82
CA PRO A 86 -13.30 -13.43 -5.86
C PRO A 86 -14.09 -12.64 -4.80
N THR A 87 -15.00 -13.33 -4.11
CA THR A 87 -15.65 -12.79 -2.91
C THR A 87 -14.69 -12.88 -1.72
N VAL A 88 -14.54 -11.81 -0.95
CA VAL A 88 -13.69 -11.79 0.25
C VAL A 88 -14.53 -11.55 1.49
N ALA A 89 -14.29 -12.35 2.53
CA ALA A 89 -14.97 -12.24 3.82
C ALA A 89 -14.84 -10.82 4.40
N GLY A 90 -15.99 -10.15 4.59
CA GLY A 90 -16.06 -8.80 5.16
C GLY A 90 -15.79 -7.66 4.17
N PHE A 91 -15.75 -7.94 2.87
CA PHE A 91 -15.56 -6.93 1.83
C PHE A 91 -16.67 -6.97 0.77
N ASP A 92 -16.97 -5.80 0.23
CA ASP A 92 -17.69 -5.65 -1.04
C ASP A 92 -16.70 -5.30 -2.17
N VAL A 93 -16.99 -5.77 -3.39
CA VAL A 93 -16.36 -5.24 -4.61
C VAL A 93 -17.24 -4.12 -5.16
N LYS A 94 -16.79 -2.87 -5.01
CA LYS A 94 -17.43 -1.69 -5.59
C LYS A 94 -16.71 -1.26 -6.85
N ARG A 95 -17.36 -0.40 -7.63
CA ARG A 95 -16.83 0.18 -8.87
C ARG A 95 -16.89 1.70 -8.79
N LEU A 96 -15.73 2.33 -8.93
CA LEU A 96 -15.61 3.78 -9.02
C LEU A 96 -15.61 4.15 -10.51
N VAL A 97 -16.50 5.04 -10.95
CA VAL A 97 -16.39 5.61 -12.31
C VAL A 97 -15.14 6.48 -12.36
N VAL A 98 -14.23 6.14 -13.26
CA VAL A 98 -12.91 6.81 -13.39
C VAL A 98 -12.81 7.59 -14.69
N ASP A 99 -13.58 7.25 -15.70
CA ASP A 99 -13.72 8.02 -16.93
C ASP A 99 -15.20 8.27 -17.19
N ASP A 100 -15.60 9.54 -17.15
CA ASP A 100 -17.01 9.95 -17.30
C ASP A 100 -17.47 9.88 -18.77
N ASP A 101 -16.54 9.96 -19.74
CA ASP A 101 -16.86 9.94 -21.17
C ASP A 101 -17.15 8.51 -21.64
N THR A 102 -16.38 7.54 -21.14
CA THR A 102 -16.54 6.12 -21.46
C THR A 102 -17.38 5.36 -20.43
N ASN A 103 -17.68 5.97 -19.29
CA ASN A 103 -18.25 5.33 -18.10
C ASN A 103 -17.38 4.16 -17.58
N ALA A 104 -16.08 4.14 -17.91
CA ALA A 104 -15.18 3.10 -17.45
C ALA A 104 -14.95 3.22 -15.94
N THR A 105 -14.77 2.07 -15.29
CA THR A 105 -14.75 1.94 -13.85
C THR A 105 -13.51 1.24 -13.33
N LEU A 106 -13.10 1.56 -12.11
CA LEU A 106 -12.11 0.83 -11.35
C LEU A 106 -12.83 -0.07 -10.33
N PRO A 107 -12.72 -1.40 -10.41
CA PRO A 107 -13.16 -2.28 -9.33
C PRO A 107 -12.23 -2.15 -8.11
N TYR A 108 -12.80 -2.13 -6.92
CA TYR A 108 -12.04 -2.07 -5.67
C TYR A 108 -12.76 -2.77 -4.51
N PHE A 109 -11.98 -3.42 -3.65
CA PHE A 109 -12.44 -3.99 -2.40
C PHE A 109 -12.58 -2.90 -1.34
N VAL A 110 -13.66 -2.93 -0.58
CA VAL A 110 -13.87 -2.07 0.60
C VAL A 110 -14.55 -2.86 1.70
N GLU A 111 -14.10 -2.71 2.94
CA GLU A 111 -14.73 -3.39 4.07
C GLU A 111 -16.22 -3.01 4.16
N ASN A 112 -17.08 -4.01 4.34
CA ASN A 112 -18.54 -3.83 4.45
C ASN A 112 -19.06 -3.95 5.90
N THR A 113 -18.15 -4.13 6.85
CA THR A 113 -18.44 -4.27 8.29
C THR A 113 -18.29 -2.95 9.06
N LYS A 114 -17.81 -1.89 8.42
CA LYS A 114 -17.47 -0.61 9.06
C LYS A 114 -18.64 0.38 9.04
N ASP A 115 -18.77 1.17 10.11
CA ASP A 115 -19.55 2.40 10.09
C ASP A 115 -18.70 3.53 9.48
N PHE A 116 -18.97 3.86 8.22
CA PHE A 116 -18.21 4.88 7.48
C PHE A 116 -18.25 6.26 8.14
N SER A 117 -19.28 6.56 8.95
CA SER A 117 -19.38 7.83 9.68
C SER A 117 -18.34 7.97 10.80
N GLN A 118 -17.77 6.86 11.27
CA GLN A 118 -16.80 6.83 12.36
C GLN A 118 -15.35 6.82 11.86
N ILE A 119 -15.12 6.61 10.57
CA ILE A 119 -13.79 6.39 9.99
C ILE A 119 -12.96 7.67 10.06
N LYS A 120 -11.80 7.57 10.71
CA LYS A 120 -10.78 8.62 10.81
C LYS A 120 -9.63 8.40 9.84
N ARG A 121 -9.37 7.15 9.45
CA ARG A 121 -8.30 6.80 8.51
C ARG A 121 -8.75 5.77 7.49
N ALA A 122 -8.44 6.03 6.22
CA ALA A 122 -8.57 5.03 5.15
C ALA A 122 -7.18 4.51 4.75
N ILE A 123 -7.04 3.19 4.65
CA ILE A 123 -5.83 2.49 4.20
C ILE A 123 -6.09 1.95 2.80
N VAL A 124 -5.38 2.50 1.81
CA VAL A 124 -5.37 2.01 0.43
C VAL A 124 -4.14 1.12 0.26
N THR A 125 -4.35 -0.20 0.19
CA THR A 125 -3.28 -1.14 -0.17
C THR A 125 -3.39 -1.51 -1.65
N ILE A 126 -2.27 -1.81 -2.30
CA ILE A 126 -2.19 -2.06 -3.75
C ILE A 126 -1.54 -3.41 -3.97
N ALA A 127 -2.15 -4.28 -4.78
CA ALA A 127 -1.61 -5.61 -5.05
C ALA A 127 -0.17 -5.57 -5.59
N GLY A 128 0.58 -6.64 -5.31
CA GLY A 128 1.88 -6.89 -5.93
C GLY A 128 1.74 -7.35 -7.40
N ALA A 129 2.85 -7.83 -7.97
CA ALA A 129 2.94 -8.21 -9.39
C ALA A 129 1.99 -9.35 -9.81
N ARG A 130 1.38 -10.03 -8.84
CA ARG A 130 0.39 -11.08 -9.03
C ARG A 130 -1.03 -10.54 -9.23
N ARG A 131 -1.27 -9.23 -9.10
CA ARG A 131 -2.60 -8.61 -9.25
C ARG A 131 -3.68 -9.22 -8.33
N ASN A 132 -3.25 -9.79 -7.21
CA ASN A 132 -4.09 -10.46 -6.21
C ASN A 132 -4.64 -9.46 -5.17
N GLY A 133 -5.43 -8.48 -5.63
CA GLY A 133 -5.96 -7.40 -4.78
C GLY A 133 -6.83 -7.91 -3.62
N TRP A 134 -7.56 -9.00 -3.82
CA TRP A 134 -8.33 -9.65 -2.75
C TRP A 134 -7.45 -10.13 -1.59
N GLN A 135 -6.28 -10.69 -1.90
CA GLN A 135 -5.34 -11.15 -0.89
C GLN A 135 -4.74 -9.96 -0.15
N TYR A 136 -4.35 -8.89 -0.85
CA TYR A 136 -3.82 -7.69 -0.21
C TYR A 136 -4.85 -7.01 0.70
N ALA A 137 -6.12 -6.96 0.29
CA ALA A 137 -7.23 -6.47 1.13
C ALA A 137 -7.37 -7.33 2.41
N ASN A 138 -7.37 -8.64 2.24
CA ASN A 138 -7.47 -9.62 3.33
C ASN A 138 -6.29 -9.51 4.31
N ASP A 139 -5.07 -9.44 3.80
CA ASP A 139 -3.84 -9.38 4.59
C ASP A 139 -3.72 -8.04 5.34
N MET A 140 -4.12 -6.93 4.72
CA MET A 140 -4.15 -5.63 5.38
C MET A 140 -5.23 -5.56 6.47
N ARG A 141 -6.42 -6.16 6.27
CA ARG A 141 -7.42 -6.32 7.34
C ARG A 141 -6.89 -7.19 8.47
N ASN A 142 -6.29 -8.34 8.16
CA ASN A 142 -5.66 -9.19 9.18
C ASN A 142 -4.58 -8.43 9.96
N ALA A 143 -3.79 -7.58 9.28
CA ALA A 143 -2.79 -6.74 9.93
C ALA A 143 -3.41 -5.67 10.84
N LEU A 144 -4.55 -5.08 10.48
CA LEU A 144 -5.29 -4.16 11.34
C LEU A 144 -5.86 -4.88 12.58
N VAL A 145 -6.48 -6.04 12.40
CA VAL A 145 -6.97 -6.88 13.50
C VAL A 145 -5.81 -7.23 14.45
N CYS A 146 -4.67 -7.63 13.89
CA CYS A 146 -3.46 -7.93 14.63
C CYS A 146 -2.96 -6.73 15.44
N ALA A 147 -2.93 -5.55 14.81
CA ALA A 147 -2.51 -4.31 15.44
C ALA A 147 -3.44 -3.91 16.60
N ALA A 148 -4.74 -4.19 16.50
CA ALA A 148 -5.69 -3.98 17.58
C ALA A 148 -5.40 -4.92 18.77
N GLY A 149 -5.02 -6.18 18.49
CA GLY A 149 -4.78 -7.19 19.54
C GLY A 149 -3.42 -7.10 20.22
N LYS A 150 -2.47 -6.37 19.65
CA LYS A 150 -1.15 -6.16 20.23
C LYS A 150 -1.15 -4.95 21.16
N ASP A 151 -0.82 -5.15 22.44
CA ASP A 151 -0.64 -4.04 23.39
C ASP A 151 0.39 -3.00 22.93
N SER A 152 1.39 -3.42 22.13
CA SER A 152 2.42 -2.51 21.61
C SER A 152 1.87 -1.51 20.60
N VAL A 153 0.79 -1.83 19.88
CA VAL A 153 0.18 -0.97 18.86
C VAL A 153 -1.18 -0.49 19.34
N ASN A 154 -2.08 -1.41 19.70
CA ASN A 154 -3.42 -1.14 20.23
C ASN A 154 -4.24 -0.23 19.30
N ALA A 155 -4.29 -0.60 18.02
CA ALA A 155 -5.01 0.15 17.00
C ALA A 155 -6.54 0.13 17.21
N ASP A 156 -7.20 1.26 16.96
CA ASP A 156 -8.66 1.34 16.96
C ASP A 156 -9.20 0.88 15.61
N MET A 157 -9.55 -0.40 15.54
CA MET A 157 -10.05 -1.02 14.31
C MET A 157 -11.35 -0.40 13.79
N ASP A 158 -12.21 0.16 14.65
CA ASP A 158 -13.49 0.74 14.22
C ASP A 158 -13.32 2.08 13.48
N ARG A 159 -12.15 2.70 13.62
CA ARG A 159 -11.81 4.00 13.02
C ARG A 159 -10.97 3.91 11.76
N VAL A 160 -10.55 2.70 11.40
CA VAL A 160 -9.71 2.43 10.23
C VAL A 160 -10.50 1.63 9.21
N LEU A 161 -10.54 2.14 7.97
CA LEU A 161 -11.13 1.47 6.82
C LEU A 161 -10.02 0.92 5.92
N VAL A 162 -10.07 -0.36 5.56
CA VAL A 162 -9.20 -0.98 4.56
C VAL A 162 -9.89 -1.03 3.20
N THR A 163 -9.14 -0.67 2.16
CA THR A 163 -9.59 -0.73 0.78
C THR A 163 -8.45 -1.05 -0.19
N THR A 164 -8.79 -1.67 -1.32
CA THR A 164 -7.80 -2.14 -2.30
C THR A 164 -8.35 -2.02 -3.72
N PRO A 165 -7.81 -1.13 -4.58
CA PRO A 165 -8.11 -1.19 -6.01
C PRO A 165 -7.64 -2.51 -6.60
N GLN A 166 -8.45 -3.08 -7.49
CA GLN A 166 -8.13 -4.28 -8.25
C GLN A 166 -7.61 -3.86 -9.63
N TRP A 167 -6.29 -3.97 -9.80
CA TRP A 167 -5.61 -3.64 -11.06
C TRP A 167 -5.60 -4.86 -11.97
N LEU A 168 -6.50 -4.86 -12.96
CA LEU A 168 -6.58 -5.91 -13.97
C LEU A 168 -5.60 -5.63 -15.11
N ASN A 169 -5.12 -6.70 -15.74
CA ASN A 169 -4.43 -6.63 -17.02
C ASN A 169 -5.21 -7.35 -18.13
N GLU A 170 -4.69 -7.28 -19.36
CA GLU A 170 -5.25 -7.97 -20.53
C GLU A 170 -5.47 -9.46 -20.29
N ASP A 171 -4.51 -10.16 -19.67
CA ASP A 171 -4.63 -11.60 -19.39
C ASP A 171 -5.80 -11.89 -18.44
N ASP A 172 -5.98 -11.08 -17.40
CA ASP A 172 -7.09 -11.25 -16.44
C ASP A 172 -8.45 -11.07 -17.14
N VAL A 173 -8.57 -10.06 -18.00
CA VAL A 173 -9.81 -9.80 -18.74
C VAL A 173 -10.10 -10.92 -19.75
N ASP A 174 -9.07 -11.40 -20.47
CA ASP A 174 -9.19 -12.52 -21.41
C ASP A 174 -9.55 -13.83 -20.71
N ALA A 175 -9.06 -14.05 -19.48
CA ALA A 175 -9.40 -15.19 -18.64
C ALA A 175 -10.81 -15.11 -18.04
N GLY A 176 -11.40 -13.91 -17.98
CA GLY A 176 -12.79 -13.69 -17.57
C GLY A 176 -12.99 -12.86 -16.30
N ALA A 177 -11.92 -12.33 -15.69
CA ALA A 177 -12.04 -11.42 -14.55
C ALA A 177 -12.51 -10.02 -14.96
N GLY A 178 -13.20 -9.37 -14.01
CA GLY A 178 -13.73 -8.02 -14.19
C GLY A 178 -15.10 -7.98 -14.85
N ALA A 179 -15.66 -6.77 -14.94
CA ALA A 179 -16.86 -6.45 -15.67
C ALA A 179 -16.51 -5.75 -17.00
N PRO A 180 -17.44 -5.69 -17.97
CA PRO A 180 -17.17 -5.07 -19.29
C PRO A 180 -16.70 -3.61 -19.23
N ASP A 181 -17.09 -2.88 -18.17
CA ASP A 181 -16.73 -1.48 -17.97
C ASP A 181 -15.47 -1.31 -17.09
N ASP A 182 -14.87 -2.39 -16.58
CA ASP A 182 -13.70 -2.32 -15.71
C ASP A 182 -12.42 -2.02 -16.52
N ILE A 183 -11.67 -1.00 -16.11
CA ILE A 183 -10.40 -0.66 -16.76
C ILE A 183 -9.34 -1.75 -16.54
N TYR A 184 -8.48 -1.93 -17.55
CA TYR A 184 -7.34 -2.84 -17.48
C TYR A 184 -6.12 -2.24 -18.19
N PHE A 185 -4.94 -2.77 -17.87
CA PHE A 185 -3.65 -2.24 -18.27
C PHE A 185 -2.83 -3.28 -19.03
N GLU A 186 -1.83 -2.81 -19.78
CA GLU A 186 -0.82 -3.69 -20.38
C GLU A 186 0.06 -4.28 -19.26
N SER A 187 0.09 -5.61 -19.12
CA SER A 187 0.86 -6.29 -18.08
C SER A 187 0.71 -5.65 -16.68
N ASN A 188 1.80 -5.25 -16.03
CA ASN A 188 1.79 -4.53 -14.76
C ASN A 188 2.08 -3.03 -14.92
N ASP A 189 1.87 -2.43 -16.09
CA ASP A 189 2.33 -1.08 -16.39
C ASP A 189 1.53 0.03 -15.66
N TYR A 190 0.39 -0.32 -15.06
CA TYR A 190 -0.32 0.51 -14.09
C TYR A 190 0.61 1.05 -12.98
N GLN A 191 1.62 0.29 -12.56
CA GLN A 191 2.53 0.75 -11.49
C GLN A 191 3.43 1.93 -11.91
N LYS A 192 3.57 2.19 -13.21
CA LYS A 192 4.37 3.29 -13.77
C LYS A 192 3.55 4.54 -14.06
N GLY A 193 2.24 4.52 -13.87
CA GLY A 193 1.38 5.63 -14.30
C GLY A 193 0.91 5.54 -15.74
N ASP A 194 1.08 4.39 -16.41
CA ASP A 194 0.68 4.24 -17.80
C ASP A 194 -0.86 4.27 -17.95
N SER A 195 -1.34 4.57 -19.17
CA SER A 195 -2.78 4.63 -19.45
C SER A 195 -3.40 3.23 -19.44
N ALA A 196 -4.66 3.15 -19.01
CA ALA A 196 -5.48 1.96 -19.28
C ALA A 196 -5.56 1.72 -20.79
N VAL A 197 -5.56 0.44 -21.18
CA VAL A 197 -5.63 0.00 -22.60
C VAL A 197 -7.04 -0.47 -22.99
N GLY A 198 -7.96 -0.48 -22.03
CA GLY A 198 -9.38 -0.73 -22.26
C GLY A 198 -10.21 -0.55 -20.97
N PRO A 199 -11.55 -0.59 -21.07
CA PRO A 199 -12.31 -0.97 -22.26
C PRO A 199 -12.46 0.18 -23.28
N GLY A 200 -12.56 -0.17 -24.56
CA GLY A 200 -12.79 0.79 -25.65
C GLY A 200 -11.64 1.79 -25.81
N GLU A 201 -11.99 3.07 -25.97
CA GLU A 201 -11.03 4.17 -26.23
C GLU A 201 -10.61 4.91 -24.93
N VAL A 202 -10.75 4.25 -23.76
CA VAL A 202 -10.35 4.84 -22.48
C VAL A 202 -8.87 5.24 -22.53
N ASN A 203 -8.54 6.42 -22.00
CA ASN A 203 -7.18 6.94 -22.00
C ASN A 203 -6.88 7.70 -20.72
N ILE A 204 -7.02 7.01 -19.60
CA ILE A 204 -6.77 7.50 -18.25
C ILE A 204 -5.54 6.83 -17.65
N SER A 205 -4.61 7.61 -17.10
CA SER A 205 -3.45 7.10 -16.36
C SER A 205 -3.89 6.40 -15.08
N SER A 206 -3.19 5.32 -14.70
CA SER A 206 -3.38 4.69 -13.38
C SER A 206 -3.15 5.67 -12.20
N PHE A 207 -2.34 6.71 -12.38
CA PHE A 207 -2.14 7.74 -11.35
C PHE A 207 -3.32 8.73 -11.27
N GLU A 208 -3.97 9.02 -12.40
CA GLU A 208 -5.25 9.76 -12.41
C GLU A 208 -6.38 8.93 -11.76
N VAL A 209 -6.37 7.61 -11.99
CA VAL A 209 -7.27 6.67 -11.33
C VAL A 209 -7.05 6.68 -9.81
N LEU A 210 -5.80 6.65 -9.34
CA LEU A 210 -5.49 6.79 -7.91
C LEU A 210 -5.91 8.15 -7.36
N ASP A 211 -5.75 9.24 -8.11
CA ASP A 211 -6.23 10.57 -7.71
C ASP A 211 -7.74 10.56 -7.45
N LYS A 212 -8.51 9.95 -8.35
CA LYS A 212 -9.97 9.83 -8.22
C LYS A 212 -10.36 8.96 -7.02
N LEU A 213 -9.69 7.82 -6.82
CA LEU A 213 -9.94 6.95 -5.68
C LEU A 213 -9.64 7.66 -4.36
N VAL A 214 -8.47 8.28 -4.22
CA VAL A 214 -8.08 9.03 -3.02
C VAL A 214 -9.04 10.18 -2.75
N LYS A 215 -9.44 10.91 -3.80
CA LYS A 215 -10.41 12.02 -3.71
C LYS A 215 -11.76 11.56 -3.17
N SER A 216 -12.19 10.34 -3.49
CA SER A 216 -13.48 9.81 -3.05
C SER A 216 -13.61 9.70 -1.51
N PHE A 217 -12.50 9.47 -0.79
CA PHE A 217 -12.52 9.39 0.67
C PHE A 217 -12.77 10.75 1.34
N TRP A 218 -12.49 11.86 0.66
CA TRP A 218 -12.73 13.19 1.21
C TRP A 218 -14.21 13.65 1.11
N ASN A 219 -15.12 12.77 0.68
CA ASN A 219 -16.56 13.04 0.73
C ASN A 219 -17.04 13.05 2.19
N LYS A 220 -17.30 14.25 2.73
CA LYS A 220 -17.75 14.45 4.12
C LYS A 220 -19.18 14.01 4.41
N ASP A 221 -19.99 13.74 3.39
CA ASP A 221 -21.31 13.11 3.59
C ASP A 221 -21.18 11.61 3.89
N VAL A 222 -20.08 10.98 3.47
CA VAL A 222 -19.79 9.55 3.68
C VAL A 222 -18.81 9.35 4.84
N TYR A 223 -17.72 10.13 4.87
CA TYR A 223 -16.64 10.04 5.85
C TYR A 223 -16.43 11.38 6.59
N PRO A 224 -17.42 11.83 7.40
CA PRO A 224 -17.36 13.10 8.11
C PRO A 224 -16.11 13.22 8.99
N GLU A 225 -15.73 12.15 9.69
CA GLU A 225 -14.60 12.11 10.64
C GLU A 225 -13.23 11.85 9.99
N LEU A 226 -13.13 11.68 8.66
CA LEU A 226 -11.86 11.33 8.03
C LEU A 226 -10.80 12.42 8.22
N GLU A 227 -9.65 12.00 8.75
CA GLU A 227 -8.49 12.83 9.04
C GLU A 227 -7.35 12.53 8.08
N THR A 228 -7.10 11.26 7.76
CA THR A 228 -5.93 10.83 6.97
C THR A 228 -6.24 9.71 5.98
N VAL A 229 -5.47 9.67 4.89
CA VAL A 229 -5.41 8.54 3.96
C VAL A 229 -3.99 7.99 3.95
N VAL A 230 -3.82 6.69 4.20
CA VAL A 230 -2.52 6.02 4.09
C VAL A 230 -2.57 5.12 2.87
N ILE A 231 -1.64 5.32 1.94
CA ILE A 231 -1.47 4.45 0.77
C ILE A 231 -0.22 3.62 1.04
N ALA A 232 -0.38 2.38 1.47
CA ALA A 232 0.73 1.54 1.93
C ALA A 232 0.65 0.14 1.36
N SER A 233 1.76 -0.35 0.80
CA SER A 233 1.83 -1.70 0.24
C SER A 233 3.26 -2.23 0.14
N HIS A 234 3.37 -3.47 -0.35
CA HIS A 234 4.57 -4.27 -0.49
C HIS A 234 4.91 -4.53 -1.97
N SER A 235 6.18 -4.79 -2.29
CA SER A 235 6.65 -5.26 -3.61
C SER A 235 6.24 -4.32 -4.76
N LEU A 236 5.61 -4.82 -5.83
CA LEU A 236 5.17 -3.98 -6.96
C LEU A 236 4.13 -2.92 -6.56
N GLY A 237 3.27 -3.18 -5.57
CA GLY A 237 2.39 -2.16 -5.01
C GLY A 237 3.18 -1.02 -4.36
N ALA A 238 4.27 -1.34 -3.66
CA ALA A 238 5.18 -0.33 -3.10
C ALA A 238 5.92 0.48 -4.20
N GLN A 239 6.27 -0.16 -5.33
CA GLN A 239 6.84 0.54 -6.50
C GLN A 239 5.84 1.58 -7.02
N MET A 240 4.58 1.18 -7.21
CA MET A 240 3.51 2.09 -7.65
C MET A 240 3.33 3.25 -6.68
N ILE A 241 3.30 2.99 -5.37
CA ILE A 241 3.12 4.02 -4.34
C ILE A 241 4.25 5.04 -4.38
N GLN A 242 5.51 4.58 -4.45
CA GLN A 242 6.66 5.47 -4.49
C GLN A 242 6.68 6.32 -5.77
N ARG A 243 6.36 5.72 -6.91
CA ARG A 243 6.26 6.40 -8.22
C ARG A 243 5.12 7.40 -8.26
N TYR A 244 3.98 7.03 -7.68
CA TYR A 244 2.85 7.92 -7.53
C TYR A 244 3.19 9.10 -6.61
N ALA A 245 3.81 8.86 -5.45
CA ALA A 245 4.26 9.94 -4.57
C ALA A 245 5.26 10.91 -5.25
N MET A 246 6.11 10.38 -6.15
CA MET A 246 7.05 11.17 -6.96
C MET A 246 6.31 12.10 -7.93
N LEU A 247 5.38 11.56 -8.71
CA LEU A 247 4.74 12.32 -9.80
C LEU A 247 3.49 13.09 -9.37
N ARG A 248 2.82 12.67 -8.29
CA ARG A 248 1.55 13.27 -7.83
C ARG A 248 1.66 14.79 -7.72
N ALA A 249 0.78 15.48 -8.45
CA ALA A 249 0.64 16.93 -8.39
C ALA A 249 0.15 17.38 -7.00
N THR A 250 0.43 18.63 -6.63
CA THR A 250 -0.03 19.16 -5.33
C THR A 250 -1.54 19.27 -5.28
N GLN A 251 -2.15 18.69 -4.25
CA GLN A 251 -3.56 18.79 -3.88
C GLN A 251 -3.71 19.31 -2.45
N PRO A 252 -4.83 19.98 -2.09
CA PRO A 252 -5.04 20.54 -0.75
C PRO A 252 -4.91 19.52 0.39
N GLU A 253 -5.29 18.27 0.15
CA GLU A 253 -5.32 17.20 1.14
C GLU A 253 -3.98 16.49 1.31
N ASP A 254 -2.95 16.83 0.54
CA ASP A 254 -1.70 16.06 0.50
C ASP A 254 -0.95 16.01 1.83
N SER A 255 -1.10 17.04 2.68
CA SER A 255 -0.56 17.04 4.04
C SER A 255 -1.15 15.94 4.94
N LYS A 256 -2.28 15.37 4.53
CA LYS A 256 -3.02 14.30 5.23
C LYS A 256 -2.88 12.94 4.55
N ILE A 257 -2.00 12.84 3.55
CA ILE A 257 -1.70 11.59 2.85
C ILE A 257 -0.34 11.09 3.31
N HIS A 258 -0.26 9.80 3.65
CA HIS A 258 0.98 9.12 4.00
C HIS A 258 1.22 7.97 3.02
N PHE A 259 2.46 7.82 2.55
CA PHE A 259 2.84 6.80 1.58
C PHE A 259 3.74 5.75 2.27
N GLY A 260 3.28 4.50 2.30
CA GLY A 260 4.01 3.36 2.85
C GLY A 260 4.63 2.49 1.78
N VAL A 261 5.96 2.45 1.73
CA VAL A 261 6.74 1.80 0.67
C VAL A 261 7.53 0.63 1.27
N MET A 262 7.04 -0.59 1.13
CA MET A 262 7.66 -1.78 1.73
C MET A 262 8.28 -2.70 0.67
N ASN A 263 9.57 -3.00 0.80
CA ASN A 263 10.33 -3.92 -0.07
C ASN A 263 10.04 -3.76 -1.60
N PRO A 264 10.08 -2.55 -2.18
CA PRO A 264 9.82 -2.40 -3.60
C PRO A 264 10.90 -3.07 -4.46
N GLY A 265 10.48 -3.60 -5.60
CA GLY A 265 11.35 -4.16 -6.62
C GLY A 265 12.38 -3.17 -7.14
N SER A 266 12.00 -1.92 -7.36
CA SER A 266 12.88 -0.83 -7.82
C SER A 266 12.23 0.53 -7.53
N TYR A 267 13.02 1.61 -7.58
CA TYR A 267 12.59 2.95 -7.21
C TYR A 267 12.67 3.90 -8.41
N ALA A 268 11.81 4.92 -8.43
CA ALA A 268 12.09 6.14 -9.18
C ALA A 268 13.07 7.00 -8.36
N TRP A 269 14.30 7.14 -8.84
CA TRP A 269 15.31 7.95 -8.16
C TRP A 269 15.13 9.44 -8.44
N PRO A 270 15.15 10.30 -7.40
CA PRO A 270 15.03 11.75 -7.57
C PRO A 270 16.32 12.41 -8.10
N VAL A 271 17.44 11.69 -8.08
CA VAL A 271 18.77 12.15 -8.52
C VAL A 271 19.31 11.23 -9.61
N THR A 272 20.33 11.67 -10.36
CA THR A 272 21.01 10.86 -11.37
C THR A 272 22.05 9.91 -10.78
N ASP A 273 22.69 10.28 -9.66
CA ASP A 273 23.74 9.46 -9.07
C ASP A 273 23.20 8.09 -8.65
N ARG A 274 23.99 7.04 -8.90
CA ARG A 274 23.65 5.65 -8.61
C ARG A 274 24.81 4.95 -7.88
N PRO A 275 24.51 4.00 -6.98
CA PRO A 275 25.52 3.24 -6.24
C PRO A 275 26.31 2.28 -7.12
N ASP A 276 25.67 1.77 -8.17
CA ASP A 276 26.22 0.79 -9.10
C ASP A 276 26.25 1.39 -10.51
N ASP A 277 27.28 1.04 -11.28
CA ASP A 277 27.44 1.37 -12.69
C ASP A 277 27.37 0.05 -13.46
N ASP A 278 26.23 -0.20 -14.10
CA ASP A 278 26.07 -1.33 -15.02
C ASP A 278 26.32 -0.79 -16.43
N ASP A 279 27.36 -1.28 -17.11
CA ASP A 279 27.73 -0.82 -18.47
C ASP A 279 26.54 -0.90 -19.47
N SER A 280 25.50 -1.69 -19.16
CA SER A 280 24.26 -1.74 -19.92
C SER A 280 23.29 -0.60 -19.58
N CYS A 281 22.61 -0.09 -20.61
CA CYS A 281 21.56 0.94 -20.47
C CYS A 281 22.03 2.28 -19.88
N ASN A 282 23.33 2.62 -19.99
CA ASN A 282 23.88 3.91 -19.53
C ASN A 282 23.16 5.15 -20.10
N SER A 283 22.53 5.04 -21.29
CA SER A 283 21.74 6.13 -21.87
C SER A 283 20.30 6.20 -21.37
N THR A 284 19.80 5.19 -20.64
CA THR A 284 18.38 5.05 -20.26
C THR A 284 18.15 4.64 -18.80
N TYR A 285 19.21 4.45 -18.00
CA TYR A 285 19.10 4.01 -16.60
C TYR A 285 18.28 4.95 -15.71
N ASN A 286 18.20 6.22 -16.09
CA ASN A 286 17.48 7.27 -15.37
C ASN A 286 16.12 7.61 -16.00
N ASP A 287 15.73 6.93 -17.08
CA ASP A 287 14.44 7.15 -17.70
C ASP A 287 13.31 6.70 -16.76
N TRP A 288 12.15 7.32 -16.92
CA TRP A 288 10.96 6.86 -16.20
C TRP A 288 10.70 5.38 -16.57
N PRO A 289 10.44 4.49 -15.59
CA PRO A 289 10.09 4.75 -14.19
C PRO A 289 11.22 4.57 -13.16
N TYR A 290 12.49 4.54 -13.59
CA TYR A 290 13.66 4.30 -12.74
C TYR A 290 14.31 5.59 -12.24
N GLY A 291 14.00 6.70 -12.89
CA GLY A 291 14.41 8.04 -12.48
C GLY A 291 13.52 9.10 -13.08
N ILE A 292 13.97 10.34 -12.95
CA ILE A 292 13.32 11.52 -13.52
C ILE A 292 14.26 12.21 -14.51
N SER A 293 14.69 11.46 -15.52
CA SER A 293 15.57 11.92 -16.62
C SER A 293 15.16 13.28 -17.14
N ASP A 294 16.10 14.22 -17.20
CA ASP A 294 15.90 15.57 -17.75
C ASP A 294 15.88 15.56 -19.30
N ASP A 295 16.33 14.47 -19.92
CA ASP A 295 16.64 14.41 -21.36
C ASP A 295 15.47 13.97 -22.26
N ASP A 296 14.51 13.20 -21.72
CA ASP A 296 13.35 12.71 -22.50
C ASP A 296 12.02 12.83 -21.72
N PRO A 297 11.23 13.90 -21.93
CA PRO A 297 9.93 14.06 -21.29
C PRO A 297 8.85 13.10 -21.83
N ASP A 298 9.04 12.47 -22.99
CA ASP A 298 8.04 11.57 -23.57
C ASP A 298 7.97 10.23 -22.84
N THR A 299 9.04 9.87 -22.11
CA THR A 299 9.06 8.70 -21.19
C THR A 299 8.11 8.85 -20.01
N PHE A 300 7.70 10.08 -19.66
CA PHE A 300 6.77 10.30 -18.55
C PHE A 300 5.34 9.99 -18.95
N PRO A 301 4.52 9.48 -17.99
CA PRO A 301 3.11 9.27 -18.23
C PRO A 301 2.43 10.60 -18.54
N LYS A 302 1.40 10.55 -19.39
CA LYS A 302 0.59 11.70 -19.81
C LYS A 302 0.13 12.55 -18.60
N TYR A 303 -0.12 11.89 -17.48
CA TYR A 303 -0.44 12.45 -16.16
C TYR A 303 0.38 13.69 -15.77
N VAL A 304 1.70 13.69 -16.02
CA VAL A 304 2.60 14.78 -15.60
C VAL A 304 3.49 15.31 -16.71
N ARG A 305 3.25 14.93 -17.97
CA ARG A 305 4.13 15.34 -19.08
C ARG A 305 4.26 16.86 -19.17
N GLY A 306 3.19 17.61 -18.88
CA GLY A 306 3.22 19.08 -18.79
C GLY A 306 4.17 19.60 -17.70
N ASP A 307 4.09 19.04 -16.49
CA ASP A 307 4.96 19.38 -15.36
C ASP A 307 6.43 19.00 -15.62
N ALA A 308 6.66 17.82 -16.20
CA ALA A 308 7.99 17.33 -16.55
C ALA A 308 8.67 18.27 -17.56
N VAL A 309 7.92 18.73 -18.57
CA VAL A 309 8.38 19.74 -19.54
C VAL A 309 8.62 21.10 -18.88
N ALA A 310 7.78 21.50 -17.92
CA ALA A 310 7.91 22.79 -17.24
C ALA A 310 9.10 22.85 -16.25
N GLY A 311 9.48 21.72 -15.63
CA GLY A 311 10.69 21.61 -14.83
C GLY A 311 10.61 20.58 -13.69
N ARG A 312 11.55 19.62 -13.68
CA ARG A 312 11.60 18.48 -12.74
C ARG A 312 12.00 18.85 -11.31
N SER A 313 12.57 20.03 -11.07
CA SER A 313 12.86 20.49 -9.70
C SER A 313 11.61 20.55 -8.83
N SER A 314 10.47 20.98 -9.41
CA SER A 314 9.19 21.02 -8.67
C SER A 314 8.70 19.62 -8.29
N ILE A 315 8.89 18.62 -9.16
CA ILE A 315 8.57 17.21 -8.90
C ILE A 315 9.42 16.71 -7.71
N ARG A 316 10.73 16.95 -7.74
CA ARG A 316 11.68 16.58 -6.67
C ARG A 316 11.30 17.22 -5.34
N GLU A 317 11.06 18.54 -5.33
CA GLU A 317 10.69 19.29 -4.12
C GLU A 317 9.37 18.78 -3.52
N ARG A 318 8.36 18.53 -4.35
CA ARG A 318 7.09 17.92 -3.91
C ARG A 318 7.35 16.55 -3.27
N TYR A 319 8.10 15.67 -3.95
CA TYR A 319 8.43 14.34 -3.44
C TYR A 319 9.10 14.40 -2.05
N PHE A 320 10.11 15.26 -1.88
CA PHE A 320 10.79 15.39 -0.60
C PHE A 320 9.91 15.96 0.51
N SER A 321 8.87 16.74 0.18
CA SER A 321 7.91 17.23 1.18
C SER A 321 6.84 16.21 1.59
N ARG A 322 6.64 15.12 0.83
CA ARG A 322 5.59 14.13 1.12
C ARG A 322 5.87 13.35 2.41
N ASN A 323 4.82 12.96 3.12
CA ASN A 323 4.91 12.04 4.24
C ASN A 323 5.15 10.62 3.71
N ILE A 324 6.38 10.11 3.78
CA ILE A 324 6.72 8.77 3.25
C ILE A 324 7.40 7.94 4.34
N PHE A 325 6.95 6.71 4.53
CA PHE A 325 7.67 5.75 5.34
C PHE A 325 8.08 4.54 4.51
N TYR A 326 9.33 4.14 4.65
CA TYR A 326 9.89 2.97 4.00
C TYR A 326 10.10 1.85 5.02
N GLY A 327 9.77 0.62 4.61
CA GLY A 327 10.02 -0.58 5.40
C GLY A 327 10.86 -1.58 4.59
N PHE A 328 12.00 -2.01 5.14
CA PHE A 328 12.90 -2.95 4.48
C PHE A 328 13.11 -4.21 5.32
N GLY A 329 12.62 -5.34 4.84
CA GLY A 329 12.86 -6.65 5.43
C GLY A 329 14.34 -7.02 5.36
N LEU A 330 14.95 -7.34 6.50
CA LEU A 330 16.38 -7.64 6.60
C LEU A 330 16.78 -8.96 5.92
N GLU A 331 15.82 -9.83 5.65
CA GLU A 331 16.03 -11.11 4.96
C GLU A 331 15.58 -11.06 3.48
N ASP A 332 15.19 -9.88 2.98
CA ASP A 332 14.70 -9.73 1.61
C ASP A 332 15.84 -9.59 0.59
N HIS A 333 16.50 -10.70 0.31
CA HIS A 333 17.62 -10.81 -0.63
C HIS A 333 17.19 -11.21 -2.05
N GLY A 334 15.89 -11.19 -2.35
CA GLY A 334 15.39 -11.50 -3.70
C GLY A 334 15.82 -10.45 -4.73
N GLU A 335 15.98 -10.86 -5.99
CA GLU A 335 16.49 -9.99 -7.07
C GLU A 335 15.53 -8.85 -7.46
N GLY A 336 14.22 -9.05 -7.30
CA GLY A 336 13.20 -8.07 -7.64
C GLY A 336 13.11 -7.78 -9.14
N ASP A 337 13.13 -6.48 -9.50
CA ASP A 337 13.13 -6.07 -10.91
C ASP A 337 14.49 -6.42 -11.57
N SER A 338 14.47 -7.31 -12.56
CA SER A 338 15.67 -7.80 -13.24
C SER A 338 16.13 -6.92 -14.40
N LYS A 339 15.42 -5.83 -14.74
CA LYS A 339 15.82 -4.95 -15.85
C LYS A 339 17.11 -4.19 -15.53
N CYS A 340 17.91 -3.90 -16.57
CA CYS A 340 19.20 -3.21 -16.45
C CYS A 340 19.09 -1.93 -15.62
N GLN A 341 18.09 -1.08 -15.86
CA GLN A 341 17.90 0.19 -15.13
C GLN A 341 17.69 -0.01 -13.62
N ALA A 342 17.10 -1.14 -13.21
CA ALA A 342 16.94 -1.48 -11.80
C ALA A 342 18.26 -1.97 -11.18
N GLN A 343 19.16 -2.59 -11.96
CA GLN A 343 20.46 -3.08 -11.47
C GLN A 343 21.40 -1.94 -11.07
N TRP A 344 21.28 -0.77 -11.70
CA TRP A 344 21.96 0.47 -11.25
C TRP A 344 21.63 0.87 -9.81
N GLN A 345 20.56 0.33 -9.23
CA GLN A 345 20.12 0.64 -7.87
C GLN A 345 20.60 -0.38 -6.84
N GLY A 346 21.13 -1.52 -7.29
CA GLY A 346 21.48 -2.69 -6.47
C GLY A 346 20.89 -3.99 -7.02
N SER A 347 21.41 -5.12 -6.54
CA SER A 347 21.07 -6.47 -7.04
C SER A 347 19.97 -7.21 -6.26
N THR A 348 19.52 -6.68 -5.13
CA THR A 348 18.49 -7.29 -4.27
C THR A 348 17.51 -6.25 -3.74
N HIS A 349 16.31 -6.66 -3.33
CA HIS A 349 15.33 -5.77 -2.69
C HIS A 349 15.94 -4.96 -1.53
N LEU A 350 16.54 -5.64 -0.56
CA LEU A 350 17.19 -4.98 0.58
C LEU A 350 18.38 -4.13 0.16
N GLY A 351 19.19 -4.58 -0.81
CA GLY A 351 20.29 -3.80 -1.37
C GLY A 351 19.81 -2.47 -1.94
N ARG A 352 18.76 -2.51 -2.78
CA ARG A 352 18.13 -1.32 -3.35
C ARG A 352 17.55 -0.40 -2.28
N GLY A 353 16.88 -0.96 -1.27
CA GLY A 353 16.37 -0.18 -0.13
C GLY A 353 17.46 0.55 0.64
N ARG A 354 18.56 -0.14 0.98
CA ARG A 354 19.73 0.47 1.66
C ARG A 354 20.39 1.56 0.82
N ASN A 355 20.51 1.32 -0.48
CA ASN A 355 21.08 2.28 -1.41
C ASN A 355 20.18 3.52 -1.56
N PHE A 356 18.86 3.34 -1.60
CA PHE A 356 17.91 4.44 -1.65
C PHE A 356 17.91 5.26 -0.34
N ASP A 357 17.93 4.59 0.82
CA ASP A 357 18.11 5.24 2.13
C ASP A 357 19.42 6.04 2.20
N SER A 358 20.53 5.45 1.76
CA SER A 358 21.83 6.13 1.67
C SER A 358 21.77 7.38 0.77
N MET A 359 21.10 7.28 -0.40
CA MET A 359 20.89 8.40 -1.30
C MET A 359 20.10 9.53 -0.64
N LEU A 360 18.98 9.21 0.04
CA LEU A 360 18.18 10.21 0.76
C LEU A 360 19.00 10.90 1.86
N LYS A 361 19.82 10.16 2.62
CA LYS A 361 20.73 10.71 3.63
C LYS A 361 21.81 11.61 3.03
N GLY A 362 22.23 11.32 1.79
CA GLY A 362 23.27 12.04 1.07
C GLY A 362 22.80 13.28 0.31
N LEU A 363 21.50 13.60 0.30
CA LEU A 363 20.97 14.81 -0.33
C LEU A 363 21.59 16.06 0.30
N SER A 364 21.72 17.14 -0.48
CA SER A 364 22.31 18.41 -0.01
C SER A 364 21.53 19.05 1.16
N GLY A 365 20.22 18.81 1.22
CA GLY A 365 19.35 19.21 2.34
C GLY A 365 19.29 18.21 3.49
N GLY A 366 20.03 17.10 3.41
CA GLY A 366 19.91 15.96 4.30
C GLY A 366 18.68 15.10 4.01
N PHE A 367 18.48 14.10 4.87
CA PHE A 367 17.32 13.21 4.79
C PHE A 367 16.01 14.02 4.97
N PRO A 368 15.00 13.87 4.10
CA PRO A 368 13.77 14.65 4.19
C PRO A 368 13.02 14.45 5.52
N GLU A 369 12.68 15.54 6.21
CA GLU A 369 12.16 15.52 7.59
C GLU A 369 10.81 14.79 7.73
N SER A 370 9.95 14.83 6.71
CA SER A 370 8.66 14.13 6.69
C SER A 370 8.76 12.67 6.25
N GLN A 371 9.97 12.16 6.03
CA GLN A 371 10.21 10.78 5.62
C GLN A 371 10.84 9.95 6.74
N SER A 372 10.79 8.63 6.63
CA SER A 372 11.42 7.73 7.61
C SER A 372 11.69 6.34 7.04
N VAL A 373 12.69 5.64 7.57
CA VAL A 373 13.07 4.27 7.16
C VAL A 373 13.10 3.37 8.39
N ASP A 374 12.49 2.20 8.30
CA ASP A 374 12.60 1.12 9.28
C ASP A 374 13.11 -0.17 8.63
N TYR A 375 14.04 -0.83 9.31
CA TYR A 375 14.54 -2.15 8.93
C TYR A 375 13.84 -3.21 9.79
N ILE A 376 13.21 -4.18 9.14
CA ILE A 376 12.35 -5.17 9.79
C ILE A 376 13.11 -6.50 9.90
N GLU A 377 13.44 -6.88 11.13
CA GLU A 377 14.20 -8.10 11.43
C GLU A 377 13.39 -9.37 11.14
N GLY A 378 14.05 -10.37 10.56
CA GLY A 378 13.48 -11.70 10.33
C GLY A 378 12.44 -11.78 9.20
N VAL A 379 12.17 -10.66 8.50
CA VAL A 379 11.17 -10.61 7.42
C VAL A 379 11.86 -10.58 6.06
N ALA A 380 11.43 -11.47 5.17
CA ALA A 380 11.89 -11.56 3.78
C ALA A 380 10.89 -10.85 2.82
N HIS A 381 10.75 -11.32 1.58
CA HIS A 381 9.78 -10.80 0.60
C HIS A 381 8.35 -11.28 0.87
N LYS A 382 7.81 -10.96 2.05
CA LYS A 382 6.51 -11.43 2.55
C LYS A 382 5.65 -10.23 2.94
N ASP A 383 4.59 -9.99 2.16
CA ASP A 383 3.63 -8.90 2.37
C ASP A 383 3.01 -8.92 3.76
N TYR A 384 2.37 -10.02 4.14
CA TYR A 384 1.68 -10.09 5.44
C TYR A 384 2.63 -9.88 6.62
N GLU A 385 3.82 -10.48 6.59
CA GLU A 385 4.84 -10.30 7.64
C GLU A 385 5.33 -8.85 7.74
N MET A 386 5.47 -8.15 6.61
CA MET A 386 5.76 -6.70 6.61
C MET A 386 4.60 -5.90 7.21
N PHE A 387 3.36 -6.20 6.83
CA PHE A 387 2.17 -5.48 7.30
C PHE A 387 1.92 -5.66 8.80
N ILE A 388 2.22 -6.83 9.37
CA ILE A 388 2.06 -7.07 10.81
C ILE A 388 3.24 -6.61 11.66
N SER A 389 4.32 -6.12 11.06
CA SER A 389 5.47 -5.64 11.84
C SER A 389 5.07 -4.40 12.65
N ASP A 390 5.47 -4.34 13.92
CA ASP A 390 5.07 -3.26 14.83
C ASP A 390 5.43 -1.87 14.27
N ALA A 391 6.60 -1.75 13.63
CA ALA A 391 7.03 -0.49 13.01
C ALA A 391 6.08 -0.02 11.91
N MET A 392 5.64 -0.92 11.03
CA MET A 392 4.71 -0.57 9.95
C MET A 392 3.29 -0.37 10.47
N GLN A 393 2.82 -1.23 11.39
CA GLN A 393 1.48 -1.11 11.99
C GLN A 393 1.30 0.23 12.70
N ARG A 394 2.31 0.72 13.43
CA ARG A 394 2.25 2.04 14.09
C ARG A 394 2.02 3.17 13.08
N LYS A 395 2.70 3.13 11.94
CA LYS A 395 2.58 4.15 10.88
C LYS A 395 1.28 4.04 10.10
N MET A 396 0.82 2.81 9.86
CA MET A 396 -0.42 2.57 9.13
C MET A 396 -1.65 2.85 9.99
N PHE A 397 -1.69 2.43 11.26
CA PHE A 397 -2.94 2.33 12.00
C PHE A 397 -3.10 3.28 13.20
N LEU A 398 -2.03 3.94 13.66
CA LEU A 398 -2.13 4.90 14.77
C LEU A 398 -2.34 6.33 14.31
N PHE A 399 -3.25 7.02 14.97
CA PHE A 399 -3.48 8.45 14.79
C PHE A 399 -2.34 9.23 15.42
N GLU A 400 -1.94 10.35 14.80
CA GLU A 400 -0.97 11.24 15.42
C GLU A 400 -1.61 11.88 16.67
N GLU A 401 -0.92 11.84 17.81
CA GLU A 401 -1.37 12.55 19.01
C GLU A 401 -1.16 14.06 18.79
N HIS A 402 -2.26 14.82 18.82
CA HIS A 402 -2.25 16.28 18.67
C HIS A 402 -1.83 17.04 19.93
#